data_AF-A0A543G330-F1
#
_entry.id   AF-A0A543G330-F1
#
_cell.length_a   1.000
_cell.length_b   1.000
_cell.length_c   1.000
_cell.angle_alpha   90.00
_cell.angle_beta   90.00
_cell.angle_gamma   90.00
#
_symmetry.space_group_name_H-M   'P 1'
#
loop_
_entity.id
_entity.type
_entity.pdbx_description
1 polymer ?
#
loop_
_entity_poly.entity_id
_entity_poly.type
_entity_poly.pdbx_seq_one_letter_code
_entity_poly.pdbx_strand_id
1 'polypeptide(L)' 'MTSIGIKIRKLRENKKMSQKELALKIGIEQTTLGSIESGNTKKLIFY' A
#
# COMPACT_ATOMS: atom_id res chain seq x y z
N MET A 1 12.49 -8.98 -9.44
CA MET A 1 12.73 -7.67 -8.82
C MET A 1 11.61 -7.39 -7.82
N THR A 2 11.93 -7.21 -6.53
CA THR A 2 10.96 -6.96 -5.47
C THR A 2 10.48 -5.51 -5.56
N SER A 3 9.28 -5.28 -6.09
CA SER A 3 8.72 -3.92 -6.20
C SER A 3 8.53 -3.28 -4.82
N ILE A 4 8.53 -1.95 -4.77
CA ILE A 4 8.33 -1.20 -3.51
C ILE A 4 7.02 -1.61 -2.81
N GLY A 5 5.98 -1.91 -3.59
CA GLY A 5 4.69 -2.40 -3.09
C GLY A 5 4.80 -3.69 -2.29
N ILE A 6 5.60 -4.65 -2.76
CA ILE A 6 5.83 -5.91 -2.04
C ILE A 6 6.53 -5.65 -0.70
N LYS A 7 7.47 -4.68 -0.65
CA LYS A 7 8.14 -4.32 0.61
C LYS A 7 7.17 -3.66 1.60
N ILE A 8 6.30 -2.78 1.12
CA ILE A 8 5.25 -2.13 1.95
C ILE A 8 4.32 -3.19 2.53
N ARG A 9 3.84 -4.13 1.71
CA ARG A 9 2.99 -5.25 2.15
C ARG A 9 3.64 -6.06 3.26
N LYS A 10 4.90 -6.46 3.08
CA LYS A 10 5.64 -7.25 4.09
C LYS A 10 5.79 -6.50 5.41
N LEU A 11 6.14 -5.21 5.37
CA LEU A 11 6.26 -4.39 6.57
C LEU A 11 4.92 -4.22 7.28
N ARG A 12 3.82 -4.08 6.53
CA ARG A 12 2.47 -3.99 7.07
C ARG A 12 2.05 -5.29 7.78
N GLU A 13 2.25 -6.43 7.12
CA GLU A 13 1.94 -7.76 7.67
C GLU A 13 2.79 -8.08 8.92
N ASN A 14 4.08 -7.73 8.91
CA ASN A 14 4.96 -7.87 10.09
C ASN A 14 4.48 -7.04 11.28
N LYS A 15 3.79 -5.93 11.04
CA LYS A 15 3.15 -5.09 12.06
C LYS A 15 1.72 -5.54 12.41
N LYS A 16 1.26 -6.68 11.89
CA LYS A 16 -0.10 -7.22 12.05
C LYS A 16 -1.20 -6.21 11.71
N MET A 17 -0.93 -5.36 10.72
CA MET A 17 -1.82 -4.27 10.31
C MET A 17 -2.59 -4.68 9.06
N SER A 18 -3.88 -4.38 9.00
CA SER A 18 -4.70 -4.51 7.80
C SER A 18 -4.37 -3.41 6.78
N GLN A 19 -4.72 -3.62 5.51
CA GLN A 19 -4.58 -2.58 4.50
C GLN A 19 -5.41 -1.33 4.85
N LYS A 20 -6.60 -1.51 5.43
CA LYS A 20 -7.46 -0.40 5.85
C LYS A 20 -6.78 0.46 6.93
N GLU A 21 -6.18 -0.16 7.93
CA GLU A 21 -5.48 0.57 9.00
C GLU A 21 -4.26 1.34 8.48
N LEU A 22 -3.47 0.74 7.59
CA LEU A 22 -2.32 1.44 7.00
C LEU A 22 -2.78 2.60 6.11
N ALA A 23 -3.81 2.38 5.29
CA ALA A 23 -4.36 3.38 4.39
C ALA A 23 -4.90 4.59 5.16
N LEU A 24 -5.68 4.36 6.22
CA LEU A 24 -6.15 5.41 7.13
C LEU A 24 -4.98 6.18 7.77
N LYS A 25 -3.93 5.48 8.18
CA LYS A 25 -2.76 6.09 8.84
C LYS A 25 -1.96 7.03 7.93
N ILE A 26 -1.93 6.75 6.63
CA ILE A 26 -1.20 7.57 5.64
C ILE A 26 -2.12 8.46 4.79
N GLY A 27 -3.42 8.46 5.08
CA GLY A 27 -4.40 9.33 4.42
C GLY A 27 -4.71 8.97 2.97
N ILE A 28 -4.73 7.67 2.62
CA ILE A 28 -5.13 7.20 1.29
C ILE A 28 -6.30 6.20 1.39
N GLU A 29 -6.94 5.94 0.24
CA GLU A 29 -7.94 4.89 0.12
C GLU A 29 -7.31 3.49 0.25
N GLN A 30 -8.04 2.55 0.87
CA GLN A 30 -7.56 1.16 1.02
C GLN A 30 -7.33 0.49 -0.35
N THR A 31 -8.14 0.82 -1.35
CA THR A 31 -8.02 0.31 -2.72
C THR A 31 -6.73 0.81 -3.38
N THR A 32 -6.37 2.08 -3.16
CA THR A 32 -5.09 2.66 -3.59
C THR A 32 -3.92 1.92 -2.97
N LEU A 33 -3.96 1.62 -1.67
CA LEU A 33 -2.93 0.80 -1.02
C LEU A 33 -2.85 -0.60 -1.63
N GLY A 34 -3.99 -1.24 -1.92
CA GLY A 34 -4.05 -2.53 -2.59
C GLY A 34 -3.38 -2.52 -3.96
N SER A 35 -3.63 -1.49 -4.79
CA SER A 35 -2.97 -1.32 -6.09
C SER A 35 -1.45 -1.13 -5.96
N ILE A 36 -1.01 -0.34 -4.98
CA ILE A 36 0.42 -0.15 -4.67
C ILE A 36 1.06 -1.49 -4.30
N GLU A 37 0.48 -2.21 -3.33
CA GLU A 37 1.02 -3.48 -2.82
C GLU A 37 1.05 -4.58 -3.87
N SER A 38 0.11 -4.56 -4.82
CA SER A 38 0.00 -5.53 -5.91
C SER A 38 0.94 -5.23 -7.09
N GLY A 39 1.67 -4.11 -7.06
CA GLY A 39 2.58 -3.69 -8.13
C GLY A 39 1.87 -3.08 -9.34
N ASN A 40 0.56 -2.85 -9.26
CA ASN A 40 -0.23 -2.20 -10.29
C ASN A 40 -0.28 -0.69 -10.03
N THR A 41 0.89 -0.05 -10.07
CA THR A 41 1.01 1.39 -9.80
C THR A 41 0.56 2.17 -11.02
N LYS A 42 -0.76 2.34 -11.17
CA LYS A 42 -1.28 3.45 -11.96
C LYS A 42 -0.86 4.71 -11.20
N LYS A 43 0.04 5.49 -11.81
CA LYS A 43 0.68 6.69 -11.26
C LYS A 43 -0.32 7.48 -10.40
N LEU A 44 -0.06 7.57 -9.09
CA LEU A 44 -0.76 8.49 -8.22
C LEU A 44 -0.41 9.91 -8.68
N ILE A 45 -1.32 10.54 -9.40
CA ILE A 45 -1.28 11.97 -9.63
C ILE A 45 -1.96 12.57 -8.39
N PHE A 46 -1.17 13.08 -7.47
CA PHE A 46 -1.68 13.97 -6.42
C PHE A 46 -1.91 15.32 -7.09
N TYR A 47 -3.15 15.83 -7.02
CA TYR A 47 -3.49 17.21 -7.37
C TYR A 47 -3.24 18.12 -6.17
#